data_AF-A0A929BNY1-F1
#
_entry.id   AF-A0A929BNY1-F1
#
_cell.length_a   1.000
_cell.length_b   1.000
_cell.length_c   1.000
_cell.angle_alpha   90.00
_cell.angle_beta   90.00
_cell.angle_gamma   90.00
#
_symmetry.space_group_name_H-M   'P 1'
#
loop_
_entity.id
_entity.type
_entity.pdbx_description
1 polymer ?
#
loop_
_entity_poly.entity_id
_entity_poly.type
_entity_poly.pdbx_seq_one_letter_code
_entity_poly.pdbx_strand_id
1 'polypeptide(L)'
;MPKFSIEEIIRRAIEEGEFDDLPGKGKPLQIEQNPHQDPDWRAAHHILKSSGFTLPWIESLGEIETNLQQARDRLSRAWSWRQDQQDHKFQTEFIESEWMKASENFQERIALINNQIRTYNLEVPNDRFQLPLINADQEIEKVIRTSES
;
A
#
# COMPACT_ATOMS: atom_id res chain seq x y z
N MET A 1 -2.96 -25.41 18.49
CA MET A 1 -4.26 -24.69 18.39
C MET A 1 -4.46 -24.29 16.94
N PRO A 2 -5.64 -24.51 16.34
CA PRO A 2 -5.90 -24.03 14.98
C PRO A 2 -5.91 -22.50 15.00
N LYS A 3 -5.07 -21.87 14.17
CA LYS A 3 -5.09 -20.42 13.94
C LYS A 3 -6.20 -20.13 12.94
N PHE A 4 -7.35 -19.65 13.43
CA PHE A 4 -8.37 -19.09 12.55
C PHE A 4 -7.81 -17.82 11.91
N SER A 5 -8.05 -17.60 10.61
CA SER A 5 -7.73 -16.32 9.98
C SER A 5 -8.63 -15.23 10.57
N ILE A 6 -8.18 -13.98 10.48
CA ILE A 6 -8.93 -12.83 11.01
C ILE A 6 -10.31 -12.73 10.33
N GLU A 7 -10.41 -12.97 9.02
CA GLU A 7 -11.70 -13.12 8.31
C GLU A 7 -12.63 -14.15 8.94
N GLU A 8 -12.12 -15.33 9.30
CA GLU A 8 -12.96 -16.42 9.84
C GLU A 8 -13.51 -16.06 11.22
N ILE A 9 -12.70 -15.36 12.04
CA ILE A 9 -13.11 -14.87 13.36
C ILE A 9 -14.21 -13.81 13.21
N ILE A 10 -14.05 -12.89 12.25
CA ILE A 10 -15.01 -11.82 12.00
C ILE A 10 -16.33 -12.39 11.46
N ARG A 11 -16.28 -13.29 10.47
CA ARG A 11 -17.49 -13.90 9.88
C ARG A 11 -18.29 -14.66 10.93
N ARG A 12 -17.60 -15.42 11.78
CA ARG A 12 -18.25 -16.21 12.81
C ARG A 12 -18.88 -15.34 13.90
N ALA A 13 -18.25 -14.24 14.28
CA ALA A 13 -18.84 -13.28 15.22
C ALA A 13 -20.07 -12.56 14.65
N ILE A 14 -20.14 -12.37 13.32
CA ILE A 14 -21.33 -11.86 12.63
C ILE A 14 -22.45 -12.91 12.61
N GLU A 15 -22.13 -14.17 12.28
CA GLU A 15 -23.09 -15.29 12.25
C GLU A 15 -23.64 -15.64 13.64
N GLU A 16 -22.84 -15.50 14.70
CA GLU A 16 -23.23 -15.76 16.09
C GLU A 16 -24.06 -14.63 16.70
N GLY A 17 -24.29 -13.53 15.98
CA GLY A 17 -25.09 -12.40 16.48
C GLY A 17 -24.43 -11.66 17.64
N GLU A 18 -23.10 -11.80 17.83
CA GLU A 18 -22.35 -11.10 18.88
C GLU A 18 -22.38 -9.56 18.70
N PHE A 19 -22.73 -9.09 17.50
CA PHE A 19 -22.96 -7.68 17.20
C PHE A 19 -24.43 -7.26 17.36
N ASP A 20 -25.34 -8.20 17.62
CA ASP A 20 -26.79 -7.94 17.66
C ASP A 20 -27.29 -7.38 18.98
N ASP A 21 -26.52 -7.40 20.06
CA ASP A 21 -26.92 -6.84 21.36
C ASP A 21 -25.81 -5.97 22.00
N LEU A 22 -25.05 -5.28 21.15
CA LEU A 22 -24.07 -4.32 21.63
C LEU A 22 -24.76 -3.15 22.35
N PRO A 23 -24.29 -2.74 23.54
CA PRO A 23 -24.85 -1.60 24.26
C PRO A 23 -24.76 -0.35 23.37
N GLY A 24 -25.92 0.16 22.95
CA GLY A 24 -26.03 1.30 22.03
C GLY A 24 -26.57 0.99 20.63
N LYS A 25 -26.96 -0.26 20.34
CA LYS A 25 -27.60 -0.63 19.07
C LYS A 25 -28.82 0.27 18.79
N GLY A 26 -28.84 0.89 17.60
CA GLY A 26 -29.89 1.82 17.17
C GLY A 26 -29.84 3.23 17.76
N LYS A 27 -28.88 3.53 18.67
CA LYS A 27 -28.64 4.88 19.17
C LYS A 27 -27.45 5.49 18.42
N PRO A 28 -27.43 6.80 18.15
CA PRO A 28 -26.24 7.48 17.66
C PRO A 28 -25.07 7.16 18.59
N LEU A 29 -23.98 6.64 18.04
CA LEU A 29 -22.78 6.34 18.80
C LEU A 29 -22.29 7.62 19.49
N GLN A 30 -22.29 7.63 20.82
CA GLN A 30 -21.62 8.66 21.59
C GLN A 30 -20.11 8.44 21.46
N ILE A 31 -19.55 8.99 20.38
CA ILE A 31 -18.11 9.18 20.22
C ILE A 31 -17.74 10.39 21.09
N GLU A 32 -17.97 10.28 22.39
CA GLU A 32 -17.44 11.26 23.32
C GLU A 32 -15.93 11.07 23.36
N GLN A 33 -15.30 11.92 22.54
CA GLN A 33 -14.07 12.61 22.86
C GLN A 33 -12.94 11.66 23.25
N ASN A 34 -12.27 11.11 22.24
CA ASN A 34 -10.83 10.96 22.37
C ASN A 34 -10.20 12.33 22.00
N PRO A 35 -9.85 13.18 22.98
CA PRO A 35 -9.31 14.52 22.72
C PRO A 35 -7.98 14.50 21.97
N HIS A 36 -7.37 13.33 21.79
CA HIS A 36 -6.12 13.13 21.06
C HIS A 36 -6.32 12.68 19.60
N GLN A 37 -7.55 12.45 19.16
CA GLN A 37 -7.81 12.00 17.79
C GLN A 37 -8.00 13.20 16.87
N ASP A 38 -7.24 13.23 15.77
CA ASP A 38 -7.29 14.30 14.78
C ASP A 38 -8.76 14.53 14.33
N PRO A 39 -9.28 15.76 14.40
CA PRO A 39 -10.65 16.10 13.98
C PRO A 39 -11.01 15.59 12.58
N ASP A 40 -10.05 15.55 11.67
CA ASP A 40 -10.25 15.10 10.29
C ASP A 40 -10.43 13.58 10.22
N TRP A 41 -9.68 12.84 11.05
CA TRP A 41 -9.83 11.38 11.17
C TRP A 41 -11.11 11.00 11.89
N ARG A 42 -11.59 11.87 12.80
CA ARG A 42 -12.90 11.73 13.43
C ARG A 42 -14.04 11.83 12.42
N ALA A 43 -13.95 12.76 11.47
CA ALA A 43 -14.93 12.90 10.39
C ALA A 43 -14.87 11.73 9.41
N ALA A 44 -13.68 11.31 8.98
CA ALA A 44 -13.48 10.14 8.13
C ALA A 44 -14.02 8.86 8.78
N HIS A 45 -13.72 8.63 10.07
CA HIS A 45 -14.22 7.50 10.85
C HIS A 45 -15.74 7.57 11.06
N HIS A 46 -16.31 8.76 11.27
CA HIS A 46 -17.75 8.94 11.40
C HIS A 46 -18.48 8.59 10.09
N ILE A 47 -17.91 8.98 8.94
CA ILE A 47 -18.42 8.59 7.62
C ILE A 47 -18.31 7.08 7.42
N LEU A 48 -17.12 6.50 7.67
CA LEU A 48 -16.84 5.05 7.59
C LEU A 48 -17.82 4.19 8.40
N LYS A 49 -18.11 4.63 9.63
CA LYS A 49 -18.98 3.88 10.55
C LYS A 49 -20.46 4.01 10.20
N SER A 50 -20.85 5.08 9.49
CA SER A 50 -22.22 5.34 9.06
C SER A 50 -22.59 4.66 7.74
N SER A 51 -21.61 4.35 6.87
CA SER A 51 -21.87 3.82 5.53
C SER A 51 -21.96 2.30 5.47
N GLY A 52 -21.39 1.54 6.41
CA GLY A 52 -21.35 0.06 6.34
C GLY A 52 -20.54 -0.48 5.15
N PHE A 53 -19.95 0.41 4.34
CA PHE A 53 -19.09 0.14 3.20
C PHE A 53 -17.70 0.67 3.51
N THR A 54 -16.69 -0.20 3.40
CA THR A 54 -15.27 0.17 3.30
C THR A 54 -15.18 1.25 2.22
N LEU A 55 -14.67 2.44 2.57
CA LEU A 55 -14.59 3.52 1.60
C LEU A 55 -13.72 3.04 0.40
N PRO A 56 -14.18 3.20 -0.86
CA PRO A 56 -13.50 2.65 -2.04
C PRO A 56 -11.99 2.98 -2.10
N TRP A 57 -11.60 4.14 -1.60
CA TRP A 57 -10.20 4.57 -1.57
C TRP A 57 -9.30 3.75 -0.63
N ILE A 58 -9.84 3.06 0.39
CA ILE A 58 -9.03 2.17 1.25
C ILE A 58 -8.52 0.97 0.45
N GLU A 59 -9.36 0.40 -0.41
CA GLU A 59 -8.96 -0.69 -1.31
C GLU A 59 -7.92 -0.19 -2.31
N SER A 60 -8.13 1.00 -2.89
CA SER A 60 -7.16 1.63 -3.80
C SER A 60 -5.81 1.89 -3.13
N LEU A 61 -5.78 2.28 -1.85
CA LEU A 61 -4.54 2.43 -1.08
C LEU A 61 -3.79 1.10 -0.98
N GLY A 62 -4.48 0.01 -0.61
CA GLY A 62 -3.88 -1.32 -0.51
C GLY A 62 -3.35 -1.83 -1.86
N GLU A 63 -4.06 -1.54 -2.95
CA GLU A 63 -3.59 -1.86 -4.32
C GLU A 63 -2.34 -1.08 -4.70
N ILE A 64 -2.29 0.23 -4.41
CA ILE A 64 -1.13 1.09 -4.67
C ILE A 64 0.08 0.56 -3.89
N GLU A 65 -0.08 0.27 -2.60
CA GLU A 65 0.99 -0.27 -1.74
C GLU A 65 1.50 -1.62 -2.25
N THR A 66 0.58 -2.53 -2.61
CA THR A 66 0.92 -3.85 -3.15
C THR A 66 1.68 -3.72 -4.48
N ASN A 67 1.20 -2.89 -5.40
CA ASN A 67 1.84 -2.67 -6.70
C ASN A 67 3.23 -2.07 -6.54
N LEU A 68 3.40 -1.12 -5.63
CA LEU A 68 4.68 -0.50 -5.32
C LEU A 68 5.66 -1.51 -4.72
N GLN A 69 5.22 -2.32 -3.76
CA GLN A 69 6.07 -3.34 -3.15
C GLN A 69 6.54 -4.36 -4.20
N GLN A 70 5.63 -4.84 -5.07
CA GLN A 70 6.00 -5.75 -6.15
C GLN A 70 6.99 -5.14 -7.15
N ALA A 71 6.86 -3.85 -7.46
CA ALA A 71 7.80 -3.14 -8.33
C ALA A 71 9.19 -3.09 -7.71
N ARG A 72 9.27 -2.73 -6.42
CA ARG A 72 10.52 -2.71 -5.65
C ARG A 72 11.17 -4.08 -5.55
N ASP A 73 10.41 -5.13 -5.23
CA ASP A 73 10.94 -6.49 -5.13
C ASP A 73 11.55 -6.98 -6.44
N ARG A 74 10.92 -6.65 -7.58
CA ARG A 74 11.44 -6.99 -8.91
C ARG A 74 12.75 -6.25 -9.19
N LEU A 75 12.80 -4.96 -8.91
CA LEU A 75 14.00 -4.13 -9.11
C LEU A 75 15.16 -4.63 -8.23
N SER A 76 14.90 -4.88 -6.95
CA SER A 76 15.90 -5.42 -6.02
C SER A 76 16.43 -6.78 -6.46
N ARG A 77 15.58 -7.68 -6.94
CA ARG A 77 16.03 -8.99 -7.48
C ARG A 77 16.91 -8.83 -8.71
N ALA A 78 16.55 -7.94 -9.64
CA ALA A 78 17.36 -7.67 -10.83
C ALA A 78 18.72 -7.10 -10.45
N TRP A 79 18.75 -6.22 -9.44
CA TRP A 79 19.98 -5.67 -8.90
C TRP A 79 20.87 -6.74 -8.24
N SER A 80 20.31 -7.58 -7.37
CA SER A 80 21.05 -8.68 -6.73
C SER A 80 21.61 -9.65 -7.76
N TRP A 81 20.82 -10.01 -8.77
CA TRP A 81 21.29 -10.84 -9.87
C TRP A 81 22.48 -10.20 -10.61
N ARG A 82 22.43 -8.89 -10.88
CA ARG A 82 23.57 -8.17 -11.49
C ARG A 82 24.84 -8.24 -10.64
N GLN A 83 24.71 -8.08 -9.32
CA GLN A 83 25.85 -8.14 -8.38
C GLN A 83 26.50 -9.53 -8.41
N ASP A 84 25.70 -10.61 -8.36
CA ASP A 84 26.21 -11.99 -8.39
C ASP A 84 26.94 -12.33 -9.70
N GLN A 85 26.60 -11.65 -10.80
CA GLN A 85 27.17 -11.92 -12.12
C GLN A 85 28.43 -11.09 -12.44
N GLN A 86 28.84 -10.14 -11.59
CA GLN A 86 29.99 -9.27 -11.86
C GLN A 86 31.33 -10.01 -12.05
N ASP A 87 31.45 -11.24 -11.55
CA ASP A 87 32.66 -12.06 -11.71
C ASP A 87 32.82 -12.61 -13.15
N HIS A 88 31.76 -12.60 -13.97
CA HIS A 88 31.75 -13.14 -15.33
C HIS A 88 32.03 -12.05 -16.39
N LYS A 89 33.30 -11.65 -16.53
CA LYS A 89 33.78 -10.62 -17.48
C LYS A 89 33.36 -10.78 -18.95
N PHE A 90 32.91 -11.97 -19.36
CA PHE A 90 32.51 -12.24 -20.74
C PHE A 90 31.04 -11.88 -21.05
N GLN A 91 30.23 -11.47 -20.07
CA GLN A 91 28.81 -11.16 -20.25
C GLN A 91 28.40 -9.75 -19.81
N THR A 92 29.36 -8.85 -19.60
CA THR A 92 29.09 -7.50 -19.07
C THR A 92 28.02 -6.74 -19.88
N GLU A 93 28.08 -6.76 -21.20
CA GLU A 93 27.11 -6.06 -22.06
C GLU A 93 25.68 -6.63 -21.92
N PHE A 94 25.55 -7.95 -21.77
CA PHE A 94 24.27 -8.60 -21.53
C PHE A 94 23.71 -8.24 -20.14
N ILE A 95 24.55 -8.27 -19.11
CA ILE A 95 24.17 -7.92 -17.72
C ILE A 95 23.69 -6.46 -17.65
N GLU A 96 24.41 -5.54 -18.29
CA GLU A 96 24.00 -4.12 -18.38
C GLU A 96 22.67 -3.96 -19.13
N SER A 97 22.48 -4.66 -20.25
CA SER A 97 21.21 -4.66 -20.98
C SER A 97 20.04 -5.14 -20.11
N GLU A 98 20.20 -6.24 -19.37
CA GLU A 98 19.15 -6.76 -18.50
C GLU A 98 18.83 -5.81 -17.34
N TRP A 99 19.84 -5.14 -16.78
CA TRP A 99 19.63 -4.09 -15.79
C TRP A 99 18.91 -2.87 -16.35
N MET A 100 19.28 -2.42 -17.55
CA MET A 100 18.59 -1.32 -18.23
C MET A 100 17.12 -1.66 -18.47
N LYS A 101 16.83 -2.87 -18.97
CA LYS A 101 15.44 -3.32 -19.15
C LYS A 101 14.68 -3.37 -17.82
N ALA A 102 15.28 -3.89 -16.75
CA ALA A 102 14.64 -3.94 -15.45
C ALA A 102 14.32 -2.53 -14.91
N SER A 103 15.24 -1.59 -15.12
CA SER A 103 15.09 -0.18 -14.73
C SER A 103 13.98 0.52 -15.54
N GLU A 104 13.94 0.32 -16.86
CA GLU A 104 12.89 0.85 -17.74
C GLU A 104 11.51 0.31 -17.35
N ASN A 105 11.38 -1.01 -17.17
CA ASN A 105 10.15 -1.64 -16.70
C ASN A 105 9.70 -1.09 -15.34
N PHE A 106 10.64 -0.78 -14.45
CA PHE A 106 10.34 -0.16 -13.16
C PHE A 106 9.82 1.28 -13.33
N GLN A 107 10.46 2.08 -14.18
CA GLN A 107 10.00 3.45 -14.48
C GLN A 107 8.58 3.46 -15.06
N GLU A 108 8.28 2.58 -16.01
CA GLU A 108 6.93 2.41 -16.56
C GLU A 108 5.91 2.03 -15.48
N ARG A 109 6.28 1.08 -14.59
CA ARG A 109 5.43 0.66 -13.48
C ARG A 109 5.16 1.80 -12.50
N ILE A 110 6.16 2.61 -12.18
CA ILE A 110 5.99 3.80 -11.33
C ILE A 110 5.11 4.84 -12.01
N ALA A 111 5.18 5.02 -13.33
CA ALA A 111 4.28 5.92 -14.06
C ALA A 111 2.81 5.49 -13.93
N LEU A 112 2.54 4.18 -14.03
CA LEU A 112 1.19 3.63 -13.81
C LEU A 112 0.71 3.83 -12.36
N ILE A 113 1.57 3.54 -11.38
CA ILE A 113 1.26 3.74 -9.96
C ILE A 113 0.99 5.23 -9.66
N ASN A 114 1.77 6.14 -10.25
CA ASN A 114 1.56 7.57 -10.11
C ASN A 114 0.21 8.03 -10.68
N ASN A 115 -0.27 7.39 -11.76
CA ASN A 115 -1.62 7.65 -12.24
C ASN A 115 -2.68 7.17 -11.25
N GLN A 116 -2.49 6.00 -10.63
CA GLN A 116 -3.39 5.51 -9.57
C GLN A 116 -3.39 6.46 -8.36
N ILE A 117 -2.22 6.95 -7.94
CA ILE A 117 -2.08 7.93 -6.86
C ILE A 117 -2.83 9.23 -7.19
N ARG A 118 -2.76 9.72 -8.43
CA ARG A 118 -3.52 10.91 -8.85
C ARG A 118 -5.02 10.68 -8.72
N THR A 119 -5.53 9.53 -9.17
CA THR A 119 -6.95 9.19 -9.03
C THR A 119 -7.34 9.11 -7.57
N TYR A 120 -6.58 8.38 -6.76
CA TYR A 120 -6.79 8.27 -5.32
C TYR A 120 -6.82 9.65 -4.63
N ASN A 121 -5.89 10.54 -4.98
CA ASN A 121 -5.82 11.89 -4.42
C ASN A 121 -7.05 12.75 -4.75
N LEU A 122 -7.77 12.45 -5.83
CA LEU A 122 -9.03 13.10 -6.20
C LEU A 122 -10.24 12.52 -5.46
N GLU A 123 -10.15 11.27 -5.00
CA GLU A 123 -11.23 10.57 -4.29
C GLU A 123 -11.22 10.82 -2.78
N VAL A 124 -10.06 11.15 -2.21
CA VAL A 124 -9.95 11.42 -0.78
C VAL A 124 -10.60 12.75 -0.40
N PRO A 125 -11.34 12.82 0.72
CA PRO A 125 -12.10 14.00 1.11
C PRO A 125 -11.24 15.15 1.69
N ASN A 126 -9.95 14.91 1.96
CA ASN A 126 -9.03 15.88 2.55
C ASN A 126 -7.61 15.65 2.03
N ASP A 127 -6.90 16.75 1.74
CA ASP A 127 -5.52 16.76 1.26
C ASP A 127 -4.54 16.02 2.20
N ARG A 128 -4.86 15.93 3.50
CA ARG A 128 -4.07 15.18 4.48
C ARG A 128 -4.00 13.67 4.20
N PHE A 129 -4.94 13.13 3.43
CA PHE A 129 -4.93 11.73 2.99
C PHE A 129 -4.30 11.55 1.61
N GLN A 130 -3.89 12.62 0.93
CA GLN A 130 -3.23 12.49 -0.37
C GLN A 130 -1.85 11.88 -0.23
N LEU A 131 -1.48 11.05 -1.21
CA LEU A 131 -0.16 10.45 -1.33
C LEU A 131 0.74 11.31 -2.23
N PRO A 132 2.04 11.45 -1.88
CA PRO A 132 3.00 12.05 -2.79
C PRO A 132 3.24 11.14 -4.00
N LEU A 133 3.55 11.74 -5.14
CA LEU A 133 4.00 11.00 -6.32
C LEU A 133 5.39 10.41 -6.08
N ILE A 134 5.61 9.25 -6.67
CA ILE A 134 6.85 8.49 -6.53
C ILE A 134 7.79 8.87 -7.66
N ASN A 135 9.03 9.23 -7.30
CA ASN A 135 10.10 9.47 -8.27
C ASN A 135 10.87 8.15 -8.50
N ALA A 136 10.77 7.61 -9.72
CA ALA A 136 11.37 6.33 -10.07
C ALA A 136 12.90 6.34 -9.95
N ASP A 137 13.57 7.41 -10.38
CA ASP A 137 15.03 7.51 -10.38
C ASP A 137 15.58 7.53 -8.94
N GLN A 138 14.91 8.24 -8.04
CA GLN A 138 15.25 8.25 -6.61
C GLN A 138 15.09 6.86 -5.97
N GLU A 139 14.08 6.09 -6.37
CA GLU A 139 13.90 4.73 -5.87
C GLU A 139 14.96 3.77 -6.41
N ILE A 140 15.34 3.91 -7.68
CA ILE A 140 16.45 3.14 -8.27
C ILE A 140 17.77 3.45 -7.55
N GLU A 141 18.08 4.73 -7.32
CA GLU A 141 19.27 5.14 -6.57
C GLU A 141 19.30 4.54 -5.16
N LYS A 142 18.15 4.48 -4.46
CA LYS A 142 18.07 3.87 -3.12
C LYS A 142 18.43 2.39 -3.16
N VAL A 143 17.93 1.64 -4.13
CA VAL A 143 18.25 0.20 -4.27
C VAL A 143 19.74 -0.01 -4.49
N ILE A 144 20.36 0.80 -5.35
CA ILE A 144 21.80 0.76 -5.61
C ILE A 144 22.58 1.04 -4.32
N ARG A 145 22.29 2.16 -3.63
CA ARG A 145 23.02 2.57 -2.41
C ARG A 145 22.86 1.60 -1.24
N THR A 146 21.68 1.00 -1.08
CA THR A 146 21.40 0.07 0.03
C THR A 146 22.25 -1.21 -0.06
N SER A 147 22.71 -1.58 -1.26
CA SER A 147 23.59 -2.72 -1.46
C SER A 147 25.09 -2.42 -1.28
N GLU A 148 25.46 -1.14 -1.25
CA GLU A 148 26.85 -0.68 -1.11
C GLU A 148 27.23 -0.36 0.34
N SER A 149 26.26 -0.37 1.27
CA SER A 149 26.43 -0.12 2.71
C SER A 149 26.40 -1.40 3.52
#